data_AF-A0A5S3YGX2-F1
#
_entry.id   AF-A0A5S3YGX2-F1
#
_cell.length_a   1.000
_cell.length_b   1.000
_cell.length_c   1.000
_cell.angle_alpha   90.00
_cell.angle_beta   90.00
_cell.angle_gamma   90.00
#
_symmetry.space_group_name_H-M   'P 1'
#
loop_
_entity.id
_entity.type
_entity.pdbx_description
1 polymer ?
#
loop_
_entity_poly.entity_id
_entity_poly.type
_entity_poly.pdbx_seq_one_letter_code
_entity_poly.pdbx_strand_id
1 'polypeptide(L)'
;DFSSLSVFEQLSEQQKLLASGSGLFVFNGTEDIKGLIHSGYYSQQLTTALYAQDIGSCCLGIRPYGGTNYCIVVGGINQQMKQSLESAVQVPTLSMYLTERLKQYLPAYMLPQHYVVLDK
;
A
#
# COMPACT_ATOMS: atom_id res chain seq x y z
N ASP A 1 3.55 -19.75 17.27
CA ASP A 1 2.17 -20.08 17.64
C ASP A 1 1.53 -18.81 18.14
N PHE A 2 0.62 -18.22 17.36
CA PHE A 2 0.03 -16.89 17.65
C PHE A 2 -1.19 -16.98 18.59
N SER A 3 -1.52 -18.17 19.07
CA SER A 3 -2.65 -18.43 19.97
C SER A 3 -2.44 -17.89 21.38
N SER A 4 -1.21 -17.50 21.74
CA SER A 4 -0.85 -16.93 23.05
C SER A 4 -0.98 -15.40 23.15
N LEU A 5 -1.43 -14.73 22.07
CA LEU A 5 -1.62 -13.27 22.06
C LEU A 5 -2.90 -12.86 22.79
N SER A 6 -2.92 -11.66 23.36
CA SER A 6 -4.09 -11.13 24.05
C SER A 6 -5.28 -10.97 23.09
N VAL A 7 -6.52 -11.01 23.60
CA VAL A 7 -7.74 -10.87 22.79
C VAL A 7 -7.73 -9.56 21.96
N PHE A 8 -7.16 -8.49 22.49
CA PHE A 8 -7.02 -7.22 21.78
C PHE A 8 -6.02 -7.30 20.63
N GLU A 9 -4.91 -8.00 20.80
CA GLU A 9 -3.94 -8.26 19.73
C GLU A 9 -4.51 -9.21 18.67
N GLN A 10 -5.34 -10.16 19.07
CA GLN A 10 -6.04 -11.06 18.16
C GLN A 10 -7.06 -10.32 17.26
N LEU A 11 -7.63 -9.21 17.75
CA LEU A 11 -8.59 -8.38 17.01
C LEU A 11 -7.91 -7.32 16.12
N SER A 12 -6.59 -7.18 16.20
CA SER A 12 -5.82 -6.22 15.42
C SER A 12 -5.93 -6.49 13.92
N GLU A 13 -5.80 -5.43 13.10
CA GLU A 13 -5.81 -5.59 11.64
C GLU A 13 -4.64 -6.45 11.16
N GLN A 14 -3.49 -6.36 11.83
CA GLN A 14 -2.31 -7.17 11.57
C GLN A 14 -2.61 -8.66 11.79
N GLN A 15 -3.35 -9.01 12.83
CA GLN A 15 -3.74 -10.41 13.07
C GLN A 15 -4.79 -10.90 12.08
N LYS A 16 -5.77 -10.07 11.71
CA LYS A 16 -6.74 -10.41 10.65
C LYS A 16 -6.04 -10.70 9.34
N LEU A 17 -5.03 -9.90 9.00
CA LEU A 17 -4.17 -10.12 7.84
C LEU A 17 -3.37 -11.42 7.96
N LEU A 18 -2.74 -11.70 9.11
CA LEU A 18 -2.03 -12.97 9.34
C LEU A 18 -2.95 -14.19 9.27
N ALA A 19 -4.18 -14.09 9.77
CA ALA A 19 -5.15 -15.17 9.78
C ALA A 19 -5.77 -15.45 8.41
N SER A 20 -5.86 -14.43 7.55
CA SER A 20 -6.40 -14.54 6.18
C SER A 20 -5.32 -14.76 5.12
N GLY A 21 -4.05 -14.49 5.46
CA GLY A 21 -2.91 -14.70 4.59
C GLY A 21 -2.66 -16.18 4.29
N SER A 22 -2.16 -16.44 3.08
CA SER A 22 -1.72 -17.77 2.67
C SER A 22 -0.28 -18.08 3.08
N GLY A 23 0.50 -17.06 3.44
CA GLY A 23 1.88 -17.23 3.88
C GLY A 23 2.50 -15.96 4.46
N LEU A 24 3.64 -16.12 5.13
CA LEU A 24 4.42 -15.03 5.72
C LEU A 24 5.87 -15.13 5.24
N PHE A 25 6.35 -14.06 4.62
CA PHE A 25 7.77 -13.87 4.33
C PHE A 25 8.43 -13.05 5.42
N VAL A 26 9.59 -13.50 5.87
CA VAL A 26 10.40 -12.84 6.90
C VAL A 26 11.75 -12.50 6.30
N PHE A 27 12.12 -11.22 6.39
CA PHE A 27 13.42 -10.72 5.93
C PHE A 27 14.31 -10.55 7.15
N ASN A 28 15.24 -11.48 7.29
CA ASN A 28 16.24 -11.45 8.33
C ASN A 28 17.39 -10.52 7.94
N GLY A 29 17.89 -9.78 8.90
CA GLY A 29 18.99 -8.87 8.68
C GLY A 29 19.51 -8.27 9.98
N THR A 30 20.56 -7.49 9.84
CA THR A 30 21.17 -6.72 10.92
C THR A 30 20.38 -5.43 11.14
N GLU A 31 20.39 -4.92 12.38
CA GLU A 31 19.68 -3.70 12.76
C GLU A 31 20.41 -2.41 12.35
N ASP A 32 21.55 -2.53 11.67
CA ASP A 32 22.23 -1.37 11.11
C ASP A 32 21.51 -0.85 9.85
N ILE A 33 21.79 0.40 9.50
CA ILE A 33 21.15 1.12 8.39
C ILE A 33 21.20 0.32 7.08
N LYS A 34 22.32 -0.37 6.79
CA LYS A 34 22.45 -1.13 5.54
C LYS A 34 21.54 -2.35 5.55
N GLY A 35 21.48 -3.07 6.67
CA GLY A 35 20.59 -4.22 6.85
C GLY A 35 19.12 -3.84 6.65
N LEU A 36 18.70 -2.70 7.21
CA LEU A 36 17.34 -2.17 7.06
C LEU A 36 17.03 -1.78 5.60
N ILE A 37 17.93 -1.04 4.95
CA ILE A 37 17.75 -0.62 3.54
C ILE A 37 17.67 -1.83 2.61
N HIS A 38 18.58 -2.80 2.76
CA HIS A 38 18.55 -4.01 1.95
C HIS A 38 17.26 -4.80 2.15
N SER A 39 16.80 -4.92 3.40
CA SER A 39 15.56 -5.63 3.70
C SER A 39 14.36 -5.00 2.98
N GLY A 40 14.24 -3.66 3.03
CA GLY A 40 13.20 -2.93 2.30
C GLY A 40 13.32 -3.02 0.78
N TYR A 41 14.54 -2.99 0.24
CA TYR A 41 14.78 -3.11 -1.19
C TYR A 41 14.39 -4.49 -1.73
N TYR A 42 14.84 -5.56 -1.07
CA TYR A 42 14.48 -6.93 -1.47
C TYR A 42 13.01 -7.22 -1.25
N SER A 43 12.42 -6.68 -0.18
CA SER A 43 10.98 -6.82 0.05
C SER A 43 10.18 -6.18 -1.09
N GLN A 44 10.55 -4.99 -1.55
CA GLN A 44 9.89 -4.32 -2.67
C GLN A 44 10.06 -5.07 -4.00
N GLN A 45 11.24 -5.62 -4.26
CA GLN A 45 11.45 -6.46 -5.45
C GLN A 45 10.57 -7.70 -5.42
N LEU A 46 10.50 -8.37 -4.26
CA LEU A 46 9.66 -9.55 -4.09
C LEU A 46 8.17 -9.22 -4.29
N THR A 47 7.65 -8.18 -3.65
CA THR A 47 6.23 -7.80 -3.80
C THR A 47 5.88 -7.48 -5.24
N THR A 48 6.79 -6.83 -5.97
CA THR A 48 6.63 -6.53 -7.40
C THR A 48 6.54 -7.81 -8.24
N ALA A 49 7.42 -8.77 -7.99
CA ALA A 49 7.43 -10.06 -8.68
C ALA A 49 6.17 -10.90 -8.37
N LEU A 50 5.75 -10.91 -7.10
CA LEU A 50 4.54 -11.62 -6.65
C LEU A 50 3.28 -11.02 -7.28
N TYR A 51 3.18 -9.70 -7.37
CA TYR A 51 2.02 -9.03 -7.96
C TYR A 51 1.83 -9.44 -9.43
N ALA A 52 2.92 -9.64 -10.19
CA ALA A 52 2.86 -10.15 -11.57
C ALA A 52 2.28 -11.58 -11.68
N GLN A 53 2.25 -12.33 -10.58
CA GLN A 53 1.75 -13.71 -10.49
C GLN A 53 0.39 -13.78 -9.76
N ASP A 54 -0.36 -12.69 -9.70
CA ASP A 54 -1.65 -12.61 -9.00
C ASP A 54 -1.55 -12.92 -7.49
N ILE A 55 -0.41 -12.59 -6.88
CA ILE A 55 -0.19 -12.69 -5.44
C ILE A 55 -0.08 -11.29 -4.85
N GLY A 56 -1.00 -10.97 -3.95
CA GLY A 56 -0.98 -9.74 -3.15
C GLY A 56 -0.08 -9.90 -1.94
N SER A 57 0.42 -8.77 -1.46
CA SER A 57 1.36 -8.71 -0.36
C SER A 57 1.10 -7.47 0.50
N CYS A 58 1.17 -7.62 1.82
CA CYS A 58 1.07 -6.50 2.75
C CYS A 58 2.24 -6.55 3.74
N CYS A 59 2.95 -5.44 3.89
CA CYS A 59 3.96 -5.31 4.93
C CYS A 59 3.28 -5.30 6.31
N LEU A 60 3.82 -6.10 7.22
CA LEU A 60 3.43 -6.09 8.61
C LEU A 60 4.54 -5.44 9.43
N GLY A 61 4.16 -4.46 10.26
CA GLY A 61 5.06 -3.79 11.21
C GLY A 61 5.41 -4.64 12.44
N ILE A 62 5.50 -5.97 12.29
CA ILE A 62 5.77 -6.92 13.37
C ILE A 62 7.12 -7.60 13.17
N ARG A 63 7.72 -8.06 14.27
CA ARG A 63 8.95 -8.87 14.29
C ARG A 63 8.67 -10.19 15.01
N PRO A 64 8.44 -11.30 14.28
CA PRO A 64 8.08 -12.58 14.88
C PRO A 64 9.19 -13.17 15.76
N TYR A 65 10.45 -12.80 15.50
CA TYR A 65 11.61 -13.17 16.32
C TYR A 65 12.75 -12.16 16.13
N GLY A 66 13.77 -12.24 17.00
CA GLY A 66 14.95 -11.37 16.94
C GLY A 66 15.75 -11.55 15.64
N GLY A 67 16.30 -10.46 15.10
CA GLY A 67 17.01 -10.46 13.81
C GLY A 67 16.10 -10.36 12.58
N THR A 68 14.79 -10.14 12.77
CA THR A 68 13.87 -9.78 11.69
C THR A 68 13.84 -8.27 11.48
N ASN A 69 14.03 -7.84 10.24
CA ASN A 69 13.92 -6.44 9.83
C ASN A 69 12.56 -6.11 9.18
N TYR A 70 11.98 -7.07 8.46
CA TYR A 70 10.75 -6.85 7.68
C TYR A 70 9.90 -8.12 7.61
N CYS A 71 8.58 -7.96 7.63
CA CYS A 71 7.63 -9.05 7.45
C CYS A 71 6.59 -8.68 6.41
N ILE A 72 6.25 -9.63 5.54
CA ILE A 72 5.21 -9.47 4.53
C ILE A 72 4.28 -10.67 4.61
N VAL A 73 2.99 -10.42 4.80
CA VAL A 73 1.96 -11.43 4.57
C VAL A 73 1.57 -11.45 3.10
N VAL A 74 1.37 -12.64 2.56
CA VAL A 74 0.99 -12.85 1.15
C VAL A 74 -0.31 -13.63 1.03
N GLY A 75 -1.05 -13.39 -0.04
CA GLY A 75 -2.28 -14.09 -0.36
C GLY A 75 -2.65 -13.94 -1.82
N GLY A 76 -3.47 -14.84 -2.35
CA GLY A 76 -3.96 -14.74 -3.71
C GLY A 76 -4.83 -13.49 -3.90
N ILE A 77 -4.65 -12.77 -5.01
CA ILE A 77 -5.50 -11.66 -5.43
C ILE A 77 -6.06 -11.95 -6.81
N ASN A 78 -7.20 -11.36 -7.15
CA ASN A 78 -7.79 -11.49 -8.47
C ASN A 78 -7.70 -10.18 -9.27
N GLN A 79 -8.05 -10.24 -10.55
CA GLN A 79 -7.97 -9.08 -11.46
C GLN A 79 -8.91 -7.93 -11.04
N GLN A 80 -10.06 -8.22 -10.42
CA GLN A 80 -10.96 -7.16 -9.91
C GLN A 80 -10.30 -6.38 -8.76
N MET A 81 -9.58 -7.06 -7.87
CA MET A 81 -8.84 -6.43 -6.78
C MET A 81 -7.70 -5.55 -7.30
N LYS A 82 -6.98 -6.00 -8.34
CA LYS A 82 -5.93 -5.21 -9.00
C LYS A 82 -6.47 -3.92 -9.60
N GLN A 83 -7.58 -4.02 -10.34
CA GLN A 83 -8.24 -2.87 -10.97
C GLN A 83 -8.78 -1.86 -9.95
N SER A 84 -9.29 -2.34 -8.81
CA SER A 84 -9.75 -1.48 -7.72
C SER A 84 -8.62 -0.72 -7.03
N LEU A 85 -7.43 -1.31 -6.92
CA LEU A 85 -6.24 -0.67 -6.32
C LEU A 85 -5.60 0.34 -7.28
N GLU A 86 -5.56 0.03 -8.57
CA GLU A 86 -5.03 0.93 -9.60
C GLU A 86 -5.98 2.11 -9.89
N SER A 87 -7.30 1.93 -9.73
CA SER A 87 -8.29 3.00 -9.82
C SER A 87 -8.33 3.94 -8.60
N ALA A 88 -7.65 3.59 -7.50
CA ALA A 88 -7.59 4.42 -6.29
C ALA A 88 -6.59 5.59 -6.40
N VAL A 89 -5.81 5.66 -7.49
CA VAL A 89 -5.13 6.91 -7.86
C VAL A 89 -6.23 7.88 -8.27
N GLN A 90 -6.60 8.81 -7.39
CA GLN A 90 -7.43 9.95 -7.75
C GLN A 90 -6.67 10.78 -8.79
N VAL A 91 -6.85 10.45 -10.07
CA VAL A 91 -6.45 11.33 -11.16
C VAL A 91 -7.30 12.58 -10.97
N PRO A 92 -6.68 13.75 -10.67
CA PRO A 92 -7.44 14.97 -10.48
C PRO A 92 -8.26 15.21 -11.74
N THR A 93 -9.55 15.48 -11.57
CA THR A 93 -10.40 15.83 -12.71
C THR A 93 -9.81 17.05 -13.42
N LEU A 94 -10.06 17.18 -14.72
CA LEU A 94 -9.57 18.32 -15.50
C LEU A 94 -9.95 19.66 -14.84
N SER A 95 -11.14 19.74 -14.26
CA SER A 95 -11.62 20.91 -13.51
C SER A 95 -10.79 21.19 -12.25
N MET A 96 -10.42 20.17 -11.48
CA MET A 96 -9.55 20.32 -10.31
C MET A 96 -8.15 20.81 -10.73
N TYR A 97 -7.57 20.20 -11.76
CA TYR A 97 -6.25 20.59 -12.27
C TYR A 97 -6.22 22.05 -12.75
N LEU A 98 -7.20 22.47 -13.56
CA LEU A 98 -7.27 23.82 -14.09
C LEU A 98 -7.53 24.86 -12.99
N THR A 99 -8.38 24.55 -12.02
CA THR A 99 -8.67 25.45 -10.90
C THR A 99 -7.44 25.69 -10.04
N GLU A 100 -6.66 24.64 -9.73
CA GLU A 100 -5.41 24.78 -8.99
C GLU A 100 -4.35 25.61 -9.73
N ARG A 101 -4.30 25.50 -11.06
CA ARG A 101 -3.40 26.34 -11.89
C ARG A 101 -3.84 27.80 -11.94
N LEU A 102 -5.14 28.07 -12.09
CA LEU A 102 -5.67 29.42 -12.21
C LEU A 102 -5.60 30.21 -10.88
N LYS A 103 -5.69 29.54 -9.73
CA LYS A 103 -5.52 30.14 -8.39
C LYS A 103 -4.20 30.88 -8.22
N GLN A 104 -3.16 30.49 -8.95
CA GLN A 104 -1.84 31.12 -8.87
C GLN A 104 -1.79 32.49 -9.57
N TYR A 105 -2.77 32.80 -10.44
CA TYR A 105 -2.75 33.98 -11.29
C TYR A 105 -4.04 34.82 -11.19
N LEU A 106 -5.13 34.26 -10.68
CA LEU A 106 -6.44 34.92 -10.63
C LEU A 106 -6.96 35.02 -9.19
N PRO A 107 -7.61 36.14 -8.82
CA PRO A 107 -8.31 36.27 -7.56
C PRO A 107 -9.51 35.33 -7.49
N ALA A 108 -9.93 34.96 -6.26
CA ALA A 108 -10.89 33.89 -6.01
C ALA A 108 -12.24 34.04 -6.75
N TYR A 109 -12.72 35.27 -6.95
CA TYR A 109 -13.98 35.55 -7.64
C TYR A 109 -13.92 35.33 -9.16
N MET A 110 -12.71 35.18 -9.74
CA MET A 110 -12.50 34.91 -11.16
C MET A 110 -12.27 33.42 -11.45
N LEU A 111 -12.26 32.57 -10.42
CA LEU A 111 -12.10 31.13 -10.61
C LEU A 111 -13.42 30.52 -11.11
N PRO A 112 -13.36 29.68 -12.16
CA PRO A 112 -14.55 29.03 -12.70
C PRO A 112 -15.15 28.06 -11.68
N GLN A 113 -16.43 28.26 -11.36
CA GLN A 113 -17.20 27.41 -10.45
C GLN A 113 -17.81 26.20 -11.15
N HIS A 114 -17.94 26.28 -12.48
CA HIS A 114 -18.53 25.24 -13.31
C HIS A 114 -17.63 24.97 -14.51
N TYR A 115 -17.41 23.69 -14.78
CA TYR A 115 -16.71 23.22 -15.96
C TYR A 115 -17.66 22.32 -16.74
N VAL A 116 -17.86 22.62 -18.01
CA VAL A 116 -18.59 21.76 -18.94
C VAL A 116 -17.55 21.11 -19.84
N VAL A 117 -17.42 19.80 -19.73
CA VAL A 117 -16.63 19.01 -20.68
C VAL A 117 -17.49 18.85 -21.93
N LEU A 118 -16.97 19.27 -23.07
CA LEU A 118 -17.63 19.06 -24.36
C LEU A 118 -17.13 17.73 -24.91
N ASP A 119 -18.02 16.76 -25.05
CA ASP A 119 -17.73 15.52 -25.77
C ASP A 119 -17.65 15.81 -27.28
N LYS A 120 -16.64 15.26 -27.94
CA LYS A 120 -16.53 15.20 -29.40
C LYS A 120 -16.65 13.76 -29.86
#